data_AF-A0A8F1MBM2-F1
#
_entry.id   AF-A0A8F1MBM2-F1
#
_cell.length_a   1.000
_cell.length_b   1.000
_cell.length_c   1.000
_cell.angle_alpha   90.00
_cell.angle_beta   90.00
_cell.angle_gamma   90.00
#
_symmetry.space_group_name_H-M   'P 1'
#
loop_
_entity.id
_entity.type
_entity.pdbx_description
1 polymer ?
#
loop_
_entity_poly.entity_id
_entity_poly.type
_entity_poly.pdbx_seq_one_letter_code
_entity_poly.pdbx_strand_id
1 'polypeptide(L)'
;MIRIIAEPNNWRSLSGGSSWEFDETTGQFYLHSFLKTQPDLNWDNPEVRAEMKNIVRFWFNMGVDGMRVDAIWGISKDPDLKDDSPNPDFYGNPNDYGAFIHDHCKMGPHFQEYLQELASVCDEYDDKQMVFEFYPDDKLGDIYHQYSQILTVHPKASAFFMEYRDNEWHAKNIEKKIDNYLQSASSTTPFFCIGNHDQPRVASRLGEERARALSFLNLLTPGISVVYYGDEIGMTNGELTTDDIQDNFSPANSVVDSRDLERTPMQWNDSQFAGFSSVKPWLPVNENHTKINVDSEKEQQFSA
;
A
#
# COMPACT_ATOMS: atom_id res chain seq x y z
N MET A 1 2.48 -46.00 -1.41
CA MET A 1 1.83 -44.87 -2.11
C MET A 1 2.54 -43.61 -1.68
N ILE A 2 3.29 -42.98 -2.58
CA ILE A 2 3.79 -41.62 -2.36
C ILE A 2 2.56 -40.73 -2.51
N ARG A 3 2.07 -40.13 -1.40
CA ARG A 3 1.06 -39.06 -1.50
C ARG A 3 1.77 -37.89 -2.16
N ILE A 4 1.43 -37.58 -3.40
CA ILE A 4 1.82 -36.32 -4.03
C ILE A 4 1.00 -35.25 -3.32
N ILE A 5 1.64 -34.47 -2.46
CA ILE A 5 1.03 -33.29 -1.84
C ILE A 5 1.21 -32.19 -2.87
N ALA A 6 0.11 -31.78 -3.50
CA ALA A 6 0.08 -30.71 -4.48
C ALA A 6 -0.42 -29.42 -3.82
N GLU A 7 0.02 -28.28 -4.34
CA GLU A 7 -0.51 -26.98 -3.96
C GLU A 7 -2.03 -26.93 -4.21
N PRO A 8 -2.82 -26.28 -3.33
CA PRO A 8 -4.28 -26.24 -3.46
C PRO A 8 -4.80 -25.61 -4.76
N ASN A 9 -4.13 -24.57 -5.25
CA ASN A 9 -4.49 -23.83 -6.47
C ASN A 9 -3.27 -23.04 -7.01
N ASN A 10 -3.46 -22.29 -8.08
CA ASN A 10 -2.41 -21.53 -8.77
C ASN A 10 -2.08 -20.15 -8.18
N TRP A 11 -2.60 -19.80 -7.00
CA TRP A 11 -2.40 -18.46 -6.43
C TRP A 11 -0.92 -18.11 -6.27
N ARG A 12 -0.59 -16.85 -6.61
CA ARG A 12 0.79 -16.33 -6.58
C ARG A 12 0.95 -15.27 -5.52
N SER A 13 2.08 -15.34 -4.81
CA SER A 13 2.44 -14.36 -3.80
C SER A 13 2.92 -13.08 -4.48
N LEU A 14 2.60 -11.94 -3.88
CA LEU A 14 3.09 -10.64 -4.33
C LEU A 14 4.63 -10.54 -4.20
N SER A 15 5.27 -11.33 -3.34
CA SER A 15 6.73 -11.45 -3.27
C SER A 15 7.32 -12.42 -4.30
N GLY A 16 6.49 -12.98 -5.18
CA GLY A 16 6.86 -13.95 -6.21
C GLY A 16 6.73 -15.40 -5.75
N GLY A 17 6.47 -16.29 -6.72
CA GLY A 17 6.27 -17.72 -6.48
C GLY A 17 4.87 -18.09 -6.01
N SER A 18 4.70 -19.33 -5.54
CA SER A 18 3.43 -19.81 -4.99
C SER A 18 3.05 -19.06 -3.71
N SER A 19 1.76 -18.87 -3.48
CA SER A 19 1.22 -18.42 -2.19
C SER A 19 1.11 -19.54 -1.16
N TRP A 20 1.51 -20.77 -1.50
CA TRP A 20 1.40 -21.93 -0.63
C TRP A 20 2.76 -22.44 -0.19
N GLU A 21 3.01 -22.42 1.11
CA GLU A 21 4.22 -22.98 1.69
C GLU A 21 3.89 -24.25 2.48
N PHE A 22 4.63 -25.33 2.22
CA PHE A 22 4.44 -26.59 2.92
C PHE A 22 5.09 -26.54 4.31
N ASP A 23 4.31 -26.80 5.36
CA ASP A 23 4.83 -26.97 6.71
C ASP A 23 4.94 -28.46 7.05
N GLU A 24 6.18 -28.94 7.24
CA GLU A 24 6.46 -30.33 7.58
C GLU A 24 5.85 -30.74 8.94
N THR A 25 5.66 -29.79 9.85
CA THR A 25 5.16 -30.05 11.20
C THR A 25 3.69 -30.48 11.20
N THR A 26 2.87 -29.76 10.43
CA THR A 26 1.44 -30.05 10.23
C THR A 26 1.20 -31.02 9.09
N GLY A 27 2.15 -31.15 8.15
CA GLY A 27 1.98 -31.92 6.92
C GLY A 27 0.98 -31.27 5.96
N GLN A 28 0.80 -29.95 6.03
CA GLN A 28 -0.16 -29.18 5.26
C GLN A 28 0.51 -27.95 4.64
N PHE A 29 -0.11 -27.41 3.59
CA PHE A 29 0.23 -26.09 3.08
C PHE A 29 -0.46 -25.00 3.90
N TYR A 30 0.23 -23.90 4.18
CA TYR A 30 -0.37 -22.66 4.66
C TYR A 30 -0.29 -21.58 3.59
N LEU A 31 -1.24 -20.66 3.64
CA LEU A 31 -1.35 -19.55 2.69
C LEU A 31 -0.50 -18.36 3.16
N HIS A 32 0.19 -17.72 2.23
CA HIS A 32 0.82 -16.41 2.39
C HIS A 32 0.65 -15.59 1.12
N SER A 33 -0.05 -14.46 1.21
CA SER A 33 -0.24 -13.52 0.09
C SER A 33 1.01 -12.69 -0.21
N PHE A 34 1.91 -12.62 0.78
CA PHE A 34 3.16 -11.87 0.76
C PHE A 34 4.34 -12.84 1.02
N LEU A 35 5.26 -12.51 1.92
CA LEU A 35 6.40 -13.37 2.24
C LEU A 35 5.93 -14.64 2.97
N LYS A 36 6.70 -15.73 2.83
CA LYS A 36 6.45 -17.00 3.56
C LYS A 36 6.38 -16.83 5.08
N THR A 37 7.06 -15.83 5.62
CA THR A 37 7.05 -15.48 7.05
C THR A 37 5.82 -14.67 7.48
N GLN A 38 4.92 -14.37 6.55
CA GLN A 38 3.67 -13.62 6.75
C GLN A 38 2.48 -14.52 6.39
N PRO A 39 2.17 -15.55 7.21
CA PRO A 39 1.02 -16.41 6.96
C PRO A 39 -0.29 -15.61 7.06
N ASP A 40 -1.20 -15.85 6.11
CA ASP A 40 -2.50 -15.20 6.08
C ASP A 40 -3.38 -15.71 7.23
N LEU A 41 -4.00 -14.78 7.95
CA LEU A 41 -5.05 -15.12 8.92
C LEU A 41 -6.33 -15.55 8.20
N ASN A 42 -6.99 -16.59 8.72
CA ASN A 42 -8.28 -17.03 8.21
C ASN A 42 -9.41 -16.13 8.75
N TRP A 43 -9.83 -15.16 7.95
CA TRP A 43 -10.92 -14.25 8.31
C TRP A 43 -12.30 -14.90 8.32
N ASP A 44 -12.51 -16.09 7.75
CA ASP A 44 -13.78 -16.83 7.90
C ASP A 44 -13.98 -17.28 9.35
N ASN A 45 -12.89 -17.45 10.11
CA ASN A 45 -12.95 -17.79 11.52
C ASN A 45 -13.41 -16.57 12.36
N PRO A 46 -14.58 -16.63 13.02
CA PRO A 46 -15.08 -15.52 13.84
C PRO A 46 -14.17 -15.19 15.02
N GLU A 47 -13.37 -16.14 15.52
CA GLU A 47 -12.40 -15.87 16.60
C GLU A 47 -11.26 -14.96 16.12
N VAL A 48 -10.81 -15.12 14.85
CA VAL A 48 -9.83 -14.23 14.23
C VAL A 48 -10.40 -12.82 14.12
N ARG A 49 -11.63 -12.68 13.61
CA ARG A 49 -12.28 -11.36 13.48
C ARG A 49 -12.50 -10.70 14.83
N ALA A 50 -12.89 -11.47 15.84
CA ALA A 50 -13.01 -10.97 17.21
C ALA A 50 -11.68 -10.46 17.75
N GLU A 51 -10.58 -11.18 17.52
CA GLU A 51 -9.25 -10.78 17.99
C GLU A 51 -8.71 -9.55 17.24
N MET A 52 -8.93 -9.45 15.93
CA MET A 52 -8.57 -8.25 15.16
C MET A 52 -9.28 -7.01 15.71
N LYS A 53 -10.56 -7.12 16.08
CA LYS A 53 -11.29 -6.03 16.75
C LYS A 53 -10.71 -5.71 18.13
N ASN A 54 -10.28 -6.71 18.90
CA ASN A 54 -9.62 -6.48 20.20
C ASN A 54 -8.30 -5.71 20.05
N ILE A 55 -7.52 -6.01 19.02
CA ILE A 55 -6.28 -5.27 18.70
C ILE A 55 -6.59 -3.80 18.40
N VAL A 56 -7.64 -3.53 17.59
CA VAL A 56 -8.08 -2.15 17.32
C VAL A 56 -8.50 -1.43 18.60
N ARG A 57 -9.34 -2.07 19.43
CA ARG A 57 -9.76 -1.52 20.74
C ARG A 57 -8.58 -1.23 21.66
N PHE A 58 -7.59 -2.12 21.69
CA PHE A 58 -6.39 -1.92 22.50
C PHE A 58 -5.70 -0.60 22.14
N TRP A 59 -5.48 -0.33 20.85
CA TRP A 59 -4.84 0.91 20.41
C TRP A 59 -5.72 2.15 20.62
N PHE A 60 -7.03 2.05 20.41
CA PHE A 60 -7.94 3.16 20.71
C PHE A 60 -7.99 3.48 22.20
N ASN A 61 -7.95 2.46 23.07
CA ASN A 61 -7.86 2.65 24.53
C ASN A 61 -6.53 3.26 24.98
N MET A 62 -5.46 3.07 24.19
CA MET A 62 -4.17 3.74 24.39
C MET A 62 -4.17 5.21 23.92
N GLY A 63 -5.25 5.68 23.29
CA GLY A 63 -5.41 7.06 22.82
C GLY A 63 -5.05 7.29 21.36
N VAL A 64 -4.91 6.24 20.55
CA VAL A 64 -4.72 6.38 19.09
C VAL A 64 -6.01 6.88 18.43
N ASP A 65 -5.93 7.94 17.61
CA ASP A 65 -7.10 8.63 17.02
C ASP A 65 -7.76 7.92 15.84
N GLY A 66 -7.07 6.96 15.24
CA GLY A 66 -7.59 6.22 14.09
C GLY A 66 -6.63 5.14 13.63
N MET A 67 -7.06 4.35 12.65
CA MET A 67 -6.27 3.22 12.16
C MET A 67 -6.21 3.24 10.63
N ARG A 68 -4.99 3.21 10.08
CA ARG A 68 -4.76 2.77 8.70
C ARG A 68 -4.74 1.24 8.69
N VAL A 69 -5.55 0.62 7.83
CA VAL A 69 -5.58 -0.84 7.69
C VAL A 69 -5.03 -1.21 6.31
N ASP A 70 -3.92 -1.92 6.33
CA ASP A 70 -3.11 -2.31 5.17
C ASP A 70 -3.71 -3.51 4.42
N ALA A 71 -3.38 -3.64 3.12
CA ALA A 71 -3.60 -4.87 2.35
C ALA A 71 -5.02 -5.45 2.40
N ILE A 72 -6.05 -4.60 2.45
CA ILE A 72 -7.43 -5.08 2.68
C ILE A 72 -7.92 -6.04 1.60
N TRP A 73 -7.40 -5.92 0.38
CA TRP A 73 -7.81 -6.69 -0.80
C TRP A 73 -7.77 -8.20 -0.55
N GLY A 74 -6.91 -8.69 0.35
CA GLY A 74 -6.74 -10.11 0.67
C GLY A 74 -7.56 -10.59 1.87
N ILE A 75 -8.37 -9.73 2.49
CA ILE A 75 -9.12 -10.05 3.72
C ILE A 75 -10.20 -11.12 3.50
N SER A 76 -10.72 -11.23 2.28
CA SER A 76 -11.70 -12.23 1.87
C SER A 76 -11.25 -12.87 0.56
N LYS A 77 -11.39 -14.19 0.42
CA LYS A 77 -10.92 -14.99 -0.72
C LYS A 77 -12.03 -15.94 -1.18
N ASP A 78 -11.90 -16.58 -2.35
CA ASP A 78 -12.87 -17.58 -2.82
C ASP A 78 -12.93 -18.78 -1.84
N PRO A 79 -14.08 -19.06 -1.20
CA PRO A 79 -14.24 -20.18 -0.27
C PRO A 79 -14.00 -21.56 -0.92
N ASP A 80 -14.18 -21.66 -2.23
CA ASP A 80 -13.94 -22.88 -3.00
C ASP A 80 -12.45 -23.02 -3.42
N LEU A 81 -11.61 -22.03 -3.10
CA LEU A 81 -10.17 -21.99 -3.43
C LEU A 81 -9.89 -22.23 -4.93
N LYS A 82 -10.71 -21.68 -5.81
CA LYS A 82 -10.52 -21.81 -7.27
C LYS A 82 -9.20 -21.17 -7.73
N ASP A 83 -8.68 -21.69 -8.83
CA ASP A 83 -7.57 -21.10 -9.56
C ASP A 83 -7.92 -19.68 -10.04
N ASP A 84 -6.99 -18.74 -9.90
CA ASP A 84 -7.06 -17.44 -10.55
C ASP A 84 -7.00 -17.58 -12.08
N SER A 85 -7.75 -16.75 -12.79
CA SER A 85 -7.73 -16.69 -14.24
C SER A 85 -6.36 -16.23 -14.77
N PRO A 86 -5.86 -16.80 -15.88
CA PRO A 86 -4.63 -16.32 -16.51
C PRO A 86 -4.83 -14.91 -17.10
N ASN A 87 -3.83 -14.06 -16.99
CA ASN A 87 -3.81 -12.72 -17.57
C ASN A 87 -3.37 -12.79 -19.04
N PRO A 88 -4.27 -12.53 -20.02
CA PRO A 88 -3.94 -12.65 -21.44
C PRO A 88 -2.98 -11.57 -21.93
N ASP A 89 -2.88 -10.44 -21.21
CA ASP A 89 -2.06 -9.29 -21.58
C ASP A 89 -0.64 -9.35 -20.97
N PHE A 90 -0.34 -10.39 -20.18
CA PHE A 90 0.96 -10.54 -19.56
C PHE A 90 1.98 -11.22 -20.49
N TYR A 91 3.12 -10.57 -20.67
CA TYR A 91 4.26 -11.10 -21.40
C TYR A 91 5.44 -11.27 -20.44
N GLY A 92 5.77 -12.50 -20.08
CA GLY A 92 6.80 -12.78 -19.08
C GLY A 92 6.85 -14.27 -18.73
N ASN A 93 7.36 -14.60 -17.55
CA ASN A 93 7.34 -15.97 -17.08
C ASN A 93 5.90 -16.32 -16.62
N PRO A 94 5.30 -17.42 -17.12
CA PRO A 94 3.89 -17.77 -16.86
C PRO A 94 3.58 -18.10 -15.40
N ASN A 95 4.59 -18.15 -14.53
CA ASN A 95 4.42 -18.35 -13.08
C ASN A 95 4.61 -17.07 -12.27
N ASP A 96 4.92 -15.94 -12.91
CA ASP A 96 5.06 -14.66 -12.23
C ASP A 96 3.69 -14.19 -11.73
N TYR A 97 3.69 -13.33 -10.71
CA TYR A 97 2.47 -12.76 -10.15
C TYR A 97 1.56 -12.15 -11.24
N GLY A 98 2.14 -11.31 -12.10
CA GLY A 98 1.40 -10.62 -13.17
C GLY A 98 0.79 -11.52 -14.26
N ALA A 99 1.13 -12.81 -14.28
CA ALA A 99 0.57 -13.79 -15.21
C ALA A 99 -0.88 -14.18 -14.86
N PHE A 100 -1.44 -13.68 -13.76
CA PHE A 100 -2.79 -13.98 -13.28
C PHE A 100 -3.60 -12.71 -13.05
N ILE A 101 -4.92 -12.83 -13.13
CA ILE A 101 -5.88 -11.74 -12.90
C ILE A 101 -6.10 -11.48 -11.41
N HIS A 102 -5.95 -12.51 -10.56
CA HIS A 102 -6.18 -12.47 -9.12
C HIS A 102 -7.65 -12.30 -8.71
N ASP A 103 -8.55 -12.90 -9.48
CA ASP A 103 -10.01 -12.84 -9.33
C ASP A 103 -10.59 -13.77 -8.26
N HIS A 104 -9.81 -14.75 -7.77
CA HIS A 104 -10.22 -15.68 -6.72
C HIS A 104 -9.45 -15.50 -5.40
N CYS A 105 -8.22 -14.97 -5.44
CA CYS A 105 -7.43 -14.70 -4.24
C CYS A 105 -7.66 -13.33 -3.60
N LYS A 106 -8.42 -12.43 -4.25
CA LYS A 106 -8.73 -11.07 -3.75
C LYS A 106 -10.23 -10.81 -3.73
N MET A 107 -10.64 -9.89 -2.86
CA MET A 107 -11.99 -9.31 -2.84
C MET A 107 -13.11 -10.37 -2.89
N GLY A 108 -12.95 -11.43 -2.09
CA GLY A 108 -13.91 -12.53 -1.99
C GLY A 108 -15.31 -12.11 -1.51
N PRO A 109 -16.25 -13.07 -1.43
CA PRO A 109 -17.67 -12.77 -1.21
C PRO A 109 -17.99 -12.06 0.12
N HIS A 110 -17.11 -12.17 1.12
CA HIS A 110 -17.29 -11.54 2.43
C HIS A 110 -16.49 -10.25 2.60
N PHE A 111 -15.89 -9.71 1.53
CA PHE A 111 -15.02 -8.55 1.56
C PHE A 111 -15.64 -7.35 2.30
N GLN A 112 -16.83 -6.91 1.88
CA GLN A 112 -17.52 -5.77 2.53
C GLN A 112 -17.96 -6.09 3.96
N GLU A 113 -18.42 -7.31 4.22
CA GLU A 113 -18.85 -7.76 5.55
C GLU A 113 -17.70 -7.64 6.55
N TYR A 114 -16.50 -8.10 6.18
CA TYR A 114 -15.34 -8.06 7.07
C TYR A 114 -14.83 -6.65 7.31
N LEU A 115 -14.83 -5.79 6.28
CA LEU A 115 -14.49 -4.38 6.43
C LEU A 115 -15.50 -3.64 7.33
N GLN A 116 -16.79 -3.88 7.13
CA GLN A 116 -17.84 -3.32 7.98
C GLN A 116 -17.69 -3.79 9.43
N GLU A 117 -17.47 -5.08 9.65
CA GLU A 117 -17.29 -5.64 11.00
C GLU A 117 -16.08 -5.01 11.70
N LEU A 118 -14.96 -4.86 11.01
CA LEU A 118 -13.76 -4.22 11.56
C LEU A 118 -13.98 -2.72 11.85
N ALA A 119 -14.59 -1.99 10.92
CA ALA A 119 -14.89 -0.56 11.06
C ALA A 119 -15.91 -0.26 12.17
N SER A 120 -16.80 -1.21 12.50
CA SER A 120 -17.81 -1.03 13.56
C SER A 120 -17.20 -0.80 14.95
N VAL A 121 -15.92 -1.16 15.17
CA VAL A 121 -15.20 -0.82 16.40
C VAL A 121 -15.14 0.70 16.60
N CYS A 122 -15.11 1.49 15.53
CA CYS A 122 -15.13 2.95 15.62
C CYS A 122 -16.43 3.51 16.22
N ASP A 123 -17.53 2.75 16.25
CA ASP A 123 -18.79 3.21 16.88
C ASP A 123 -18.74 3.15 18.40
N GLU A 124 -17.80 2.41 18.97
CA GLU A 124 -17.60 2.32 20.42
C GLU A 124 -16.90 3.58 21.00
N TYR A 125 -16.44 4.49 20.13
CA TYR A 125 -15.68 5.69 20.46
C TYR A 125 -16.23 6.89 19.69
N ASP A 126 -16.19 8.09 20.26
CA ASP A 126 -16.82 9.26 19.61
C ASP A 126 -16.07 9.69 18.33
N ASP A 127 -14.75 9.74 18.37
CA ASP A 127 -13.88 10.45 17.42
C ASP A 127 -12.85 9.55 16.73
N LYS A 128 -13.19 8.29 16.44
CA LYS A 128 -12.29 7.34 15.76
C LYS A 128 -12.63 7.17 14.30
N GLN A 129 -11.60 7.08 13.47
CA GLN A 129 -11.74 6.83 12.03
C GLN A 129 -10.82 5.70 11.57
N MET A 130 -11.32 4.92 10.62
CA MET A 130 -10.56 3.89 9.93
C MET A 130 -10.32 4.31 8.48
N VAL A 131 -9.09 4.14 7.98
CA VAL A 131 -8.76 4.41 6.57
C VAL A 131 -8.12 3.17 5.98
N PHE A 132 -8.79 2.60 4.99
CA PHE A 132 -8.34 1.39 4.34
C PHE A 132 -7.35 1.69 3.22
N GLU A 133 -6.25 0.95 3.17
CA GLU A 133 -5.40 0.91 1.98
C GLU A 133 -6.00 -0.04 0.95
N PHE A 134 -6.20 0.50 -0.25
CA PHE A 134 -6.66 -0.26 -1.39
C PHE A 134 -6.02 0.28 -2.67
N TYR A 135 -5.48 -0.62 -3.48
CA TYR A 135 -5.01 -0.33 -4.82
C TYR A 135 -6.00 -0.91 -5.82
N PRO A 136 -6.81 -0.08 -6.51
CA PRO A 136 -7.74 -0.60 -7.52
C PRO A 136 -6.99 -1.23 -8.70
N ASP A 137 -7.60 -2.26 -9.28
CA ASP A 137 -7.10 -2.98 -10.46
C ASP A 137 -8.23 -3.16 -11.47
N ASP A 138 -8.09 -2.60 -12.67
CA ASP A 138 -9.11 -2.64 -13.71
C ASP A 138 -9.42 -4.05 -14.21
N LYS A 139 -8.52 -5.01 -14.00
CA LYS A 139 -8.74 -6.42 -14.32
C LYS A 139 -9.74 -7.08 -13.37
N LEU A 140 -9.91 -6.55 -12.17
CA LEU A 140 -10.88 -7.03 -11.17
C LEU A 140 -12.25 -6.36 -11.32
N GLY A 141 -12.40 -5.46 -12.30
CA GLY A 141 -13.65 -4.81 -12.65
C GLY A 141 -13.57 -3.29 -12.63
N ASP A 142 -14.72 -2.65 -12.65
CA ASP A 142 -14.82 -1.19 -12.69
C ASP A 142 -14.27 -0.53 -11.41
N ILE A 143 -13.31 0.39 -11.56
CA ILE A 143 -12.63 1.05 -10.44
C ILE A 143 -13.60 1.88 -9.58
N TYR A 144 -14.57 2.55 -10.19
CA TYR A 144 -15.60 3.29 -9.45
C TYR A 144 -16.40 2.33 -8.55
N HIS A 145 -16.79 1.16 -9.08
CA HIS A 145 -17.44 0.15 -8.26
C HIS A 145 -16.55 -0.35 -7.13
N GLN A 146 -15.27 -0.66 -7.40
CA GLN A 146 -14.33 -1.10 -6.37
C GLN A 146 -14.19 -0.10 -5.21
N TYR A 147 -14.02 1.20 -5.51
CA TYR A 147 -14.00 2.22 -4.46
C TYR A 147 -15.33 2.34 -3.73
N SER A 148 -16.45 2.33 -4.45
CA SER A 148 -17.79 2.39 -3.85
C SER A 148 -18.00 1.24 -2.86
N GLN A 149 -17.50 0.04 -3.17
CA GLN A 149 -17.59 -1.12 -2.27
C GLN A 149 -16.86 -0.92 -0.94
N ILE A 150 -15.88 -0.01 -0.86
CA ILE A 150 -15.07 0.24 0.34
C ILE A 150 -15.55 1.51 1.05
N LEU A 151 -15.76 2.60 0.31
CA LEU A 151 -16.11 3.91 0.86
C LEU A 151 -17.51 3.94 1.48
N THR A 152 -18.34 2.94 1.19
CA THR A 152 -19.72 2.84 1.70
C THR A 152 -19.90 1.80 2.81
N VAL A 153 -18.84 1.06 3.20
CA VAL A 153 -18.97 -0.02 4.21
C VAL A 153 -19.35 0.51 5.59
N HIS A 154 -18.91 1.72 5.95
CA HIS A 154 -19.13 2.28 7.27
C HIS A 154 -18.95 3.81 7.30
N PRO A 155 -19.80 4.60 7.98
CA PRO A 155 -19.67 6.07 8.04
C PRO A 155 -18.37 6.58 8.67
N LYS A 156 -17.76 5.79 9.56
CA LYS A 156 -16.45 6.09 10.19
C LYS A 156 -15.27 5.43 9.48
N ALA A 157 -15.49 4.88 8.29
CA ALA A 157 -14.43 4.33 7.45
C ALA A 157 -14.29 5.13 6.15
N SER A 158 -13.07 5.15 5.62
CA SER A 158 -12.76 5.66 4.28
C SER A 158 -11.66 4.82 3.66
N ALA A 159 -11.19 5.19 2.47
CA ALA A 159 -10.07 4.56 1.77
C ALA A 159 -9.17 5.61 1.16
N PHE A 160 -7.87 5.35 1.08
CA PHE A 160 -6.95 6.23 0.38
C PHE A 160 -7.20 6.19 -1.14
N PHE A 161 -7.22 7.35 -1.78
CA PHE A 161 -7.02 7.46 -3.22
C PHE A 161 -5.58 7.07 -3.53
N MET A 162 -5.36 5.92 -4.16
CA MET A 162 -4.03 5.36 -4.47
C MET A 162 -3.81 5.16 -5.97
N GLU A 163 -4.57 5.85 -6.82
CA GLU A 163 -4.51 5.68 -8.29
C GLU A 163 -3.39 6.46 -8.97
N TYR A 164 -2.74 7.39 -8.26
CA TYR A 164 -1.67 8.19 -8.85
C TYR A 164 -0.30 7.52 -8.69
N ARG A 165 -0.11 6.42 -9.43
CA ARG A 165 1.13 5.63 -9.49
C ARG A 165 1.88 5.72 -10.81
N ASP A 166 1.29 6.41 -11.80
CA ASP A 166 1.85 6.48 -13.14
C ASP A 166 3.10 7.36 -13.19
N ASN A 167 4.03 7.02 -14.09
CA ASN A 167 5.19 7.85 -14.43
C ASN A 167 4.84 8.94 -15.45
N GLU A 168 3.64 8.88 -16.04
CA GLU A 168 3.19 9.83 -17.05
C GLU A 168 2.20 10.85 -16.50
N TRP A 169 2.38 12.11 -16.89
CA TRP A 169 1.46 13.19 -16.53
C TRP A 169 0.41 13.42 -17.62
N HIS A 170 -0.82 12.97 -17.37
CA HIS A 170 -1.97 13.17 -18.27
C HIS A 170 -3.14 13.83 -17.55
N ALA A 171 -3.30 15.14 -17.73
CA ALA A 171 -4.31 15.93 -17.01
C ALA A 171 -5.73 15.35 -17.07
N LYS A 172 -6.18 14.90 -18.26
CA LYS A 172 -7.51 14.29 -18.42
C LYS A 172 -7.67 12.96 -17.69
N ASN A 173 -6.61 12.17 -17.60
CA ASN A 173 -6.64 10.90 -16.87
C ASN A 173 -6.67 11.17 -15.37
N ILE A 174 -5.92 12.16 -14.90
CA ILE A 174 -5.92 12.62 -13.50
C ILE A 174 -7.31 13.12 -13.10
N GLU A 175 -7.90 14.01 -13.91
CA GLU A 175 -9.26 14.51 -13.73
C GLU A 175 -10.26 13.36 -13.61
N LYS A 176 -10.25 12.41 -14.57
CA LYS A 176 -11.14 11.25 -14.55
C LYS A 176 -10.98 10.39 -13.28
N LYS A 177 -9.73 10.15 -12.84
CA LYS A 177 -9.45 9.37 -11.61
C LYS A 177 -10.00 10.08 -10.38
N ILE A 178 -9.75 11.39 -10.25
CA ILE A 178 -10.25 12.21 -9.13
C ILE A 178 -11.78 12.24 -9.14
N ASP A 179 -12.41 12.49 -10.29
CA ASP A 179 -13.87 12.52 -10.42
C ASP A 179 -14.51 11.18 -10.05
N ASN A 180 -13.96 10.07 -10.54
CA ASN A 180 -14.44 8.73 -10.20
C ASN A 180 -14.35 8.47 -8.70
N TYR A 181 -13.23 8.80 -8.07
CA TYR A 181 -13.04 8.61 -6.63
C TYR A 181 -13.97 9.49 -5.80
N LEU A 182 -14.11 10.77 -6.14
CA LEU A 182 -15.02 11.69 -5.44
C LEU A 182 -16.49 11.28 -5.58
N GLN A 183 -16.90 10.84 -6.76
CA GLN A 183 -18.25 10.30 -6.97
C GLN A 183 -18.47 9.02 -6.16
N SER A 184 -17.45 8.16 -6.04
CA SER A 184 -17.50 6.93 -5.23
C SER A 184 -17.57 7.22 -3.73
N ALA A 185 -16.89 8.28 -3.27
CA ALA A 185 -16.89 8.70 -1.87
C ALA A 185 -18.27 9.19 -1.43
N SER A 186 -19.06 9.77 -2.34
CA SER A 186 -20.40 10.30 -2.06
C SER A 186 -20.42 11.28 -0.88
N SER A 187 -20.72 10.82 0.34
CA SER A 187 -20.73 11.62 1.57
C SER A 187 -19.59 11.29 2.54
N THR A 188 -18.82 10.23 2.26
CA THR A 188 -17.65 9.82 3.03
C THR A 188 -16.50 10.80 2.80
N THR A 189 -15.73 11.10 3.85
CA THR A 189 -14.55 11.97 3.74
C THR A 189 -13.48 11.33 2.85
N PRO A 190 -13.10 11.95 1.72
CA PRO A 190 -12.05 11.42 0.85
C PRO A 190 -10.65 11.67 1.44
N PHE A 191 -9.72 10.74 1.19
CA PHE A 191 -8.32 10.81 1.59
C PHE A 191 -7.42 10.74 0.36
N PHE A 192 -6.78 11.83 0.00
CA PHE A 192 -5.94 11.90 -1.20
C PHE A 192 -4.48 11.56 -0.87
N CYS A 193 -3.99 10.44 -1.39
CA CYS A 193 -2.64 9.95 -1.16
C CYS A 193 -1.87 9.83 -2.48
N ILE A 194 -0.84 10.65 -2.68
CA ILE A 194 -0.09 10.72 -3.95
C ILE A 194 1.30 10.07 -3.89
N GLY A 195 1.74 9.69 -2.70
CA GLY A 195 3.02 9.05 -2.42
C GLY A 195 2.96 8.26 -1.10
N ASN A 196 3.80 7.22 -0.98
CA ASN A 196 3.99 6.43 0.23
C ASN A 196 5.32 5.66 0.17
N HIS A 197 5.53 4.78 1.14
CA HIS A 197 6.74 3.96 1.28
C HIS A 197 6.82 2.70 0.38
N ASP A 198 5.86 2.49 -0.51
CA ASP A 198 5.82 1.33 -1.42
C ASP A 198 5.91 1.73 -2.89
N GLN A 199 6.01 3.04 -3.16
CA GLN A 199 6.05 3.60 -4.50
C GLN A 199 7.23 4.56 -4.62
N PRO A 200 7.90 4.60 -5.78
CA PRO A 200 8.93 5.60 -6.05
C PRO A 200 8.44 7.01 -5.74
N ARG A 201 9.29 7.84 -5.12
CA ARG A 201 8.95 9.22 -4.72
C ARG A 201 8.44 10.04 -5.90
N VAL A 202 7.46 10.91 -5.66
CA VAL A 202 6.78 11.68 -6.71
C VAL A 202 7.77 12.50 -7.55
N ALA A 203 8.73 13.15 -6.89
CA ALA A 203 9.77 13.94 -7.56
C ALA A 203 10.66 13.10 -8.48
N SER A 204 10.92 11.82 -8.12
CA SER A 204 11.65 10.90 -8.99
C SER A 204 10.83 10.40 -10.17
N ARG A 205 9.52 10.19 -10.00
CA ARG A 205 8.64 9.74 -11.11
C ARG A 205 8.40 10.83 -12.14
N LEU A 206 8.17 12.07 -11.68
CA LEU A 206 7.62 13.13 -12.54
C LEU A 206 8.59 14.30 -12.80
N GLY A 207 9.64 14.44 -12.00
CA GLY A 207 10.43 15.66 -11.88
C GLY A 207 9.79 16.72 -10.99
N GLU A 208 10.61 17.69 -10.58
CA GLU A 208 10.26 18.73 -9.59
C GLU A 208 8.99 19.52 -9.94
N GLU A 209 8.92 20.13 -11.12
CA GLU A 209 7.80 21.01 -11.50
C GLU A 209 6.44 20.30 -11.42
N ARG A 210 6.39 19.04 -11.85
CA ARG A 210 5.17 18.24 -11.86
C ARG A 210 4.84 17.69 -10.48
N ALA A 211 5.85 17.33 -9.68
CA ALA A 211 5.64 16.95 -8.29
C ALA A 211 5.06 18.11 -7.48
N ARG A 212 5.53 19.35 -7.70
CA ARG A 212 4.96 20.56 -7.10
C ARG A 212 3.51 20.78 -7.56
N ALA A 213 3.23 20.65 -8.85
CA ALA A 213 1.87 20.78 -9.38
C ALA A 213 0.91 19.73 -8.79
N LEU A 214 1.36 18.48 -8.65
CA LEU A 214 0.57 17.41 -8.03
C LEU A 214 0.31 17.66 -6.55
N SER A 215 1.33 18.11 -5.81
CA SER A 215 1.21 18.42 -4.39
C SER A 215 0.24 19.59 -4.17
N PHE A 216 0.31 20.61 -5.03
CA PHE A 216 -0.66 21.70 -5.02
C PHE A 216 -2.09 21.22 -5.31
N LEU A 217 -2.27 20.33 -6.30
CA LEU A 217 -3.56 19.71 -6.57
C LEU A 217 -4.08 18.91 -5.37
N ASN A 218 -3.22 18.11 -4.73
CA ASN A 218 -3.56 17.32 -3.53
C ASN A 218 -4.02 18.18 -2.35
N LEU A 219 -3.46 19.39 -2.19
CA LEU A 219 -3.90 20.35 -1.17
C LEU A 219 -5.21 21.07 -1.50
N LEU A 220 -5.63 21.05 -2.77
CA LEU A 220 -6.85 21.69 -3.25
C LEU A 220 -8.03 20.73 -3.45
N THR A 221 -7.79 19.42 -3.44
CA THR A 221 -8.86 18.43 -3.47
C THR A 221 -9.68 18.50 -2.18
N PRO A 222 -11.00 18.21 -2.23
CA PRO A 222 -11.81 18.19 -1.03
C PRO A 222 -11.38 17.03 -0.10
N GLY A 223 -11.62 17.16 1.20
CA GLY A 223 -11.32 16.13 2.20
C GLY A 223 -9.95 16.29 2.86
N ILE A 224 -9.25 15.17 3.01
CA ILE A 224 -7.96 15.10 3.72
C ILE A 224 -6.83 14.85 2.73
N SER A 225 -5.86 15.76 2.69
CA SER A 225 -4.62 15.58 1.95
C SER A 225 -3.64 14.74 2.76
N VAL A 226 -3.09 13.70 2.14
CA VAL A 226 -2.07 12.83 2.73
C VAL A 226 -0.74 13.12 2.03
N VAL A 227 0.29 13.39 2.82
CA VAL A 227 1.64 13.71 2.36
C VAL A 227 2.59 12.69 2.97
N TYR A 228 3.38 12.02 2.12
CA TYR A 228 4.43 11.13 2.58
C TYR A 228 5.68 11.95 2.93
N TYR A 229 6.38 11.59 4.00
CA TYR A 229 7.49 12.40 4.50
C TYR A 229 8.54 12.64 3.40
N GLY A 230 9.01 13.88 3.32
CA GLY A 230 9.96 14.32 2.31
C GLY A 230 9.32 14.82 1.02
N ASP A 231 8.05 14.49 0.71
CA ASP A 231 7.37 15.05 -0.46
C ASP A 231 7.20 16.57 -0.31
N GLU A 232 7.10 17.09 0.92
CA GLU A 232 7.01 18.52 1.23
C GLU A 232 8.27 19.33 0.95
N ILE A 233 9.42 18.66 0.77
CA ILE A 233 10.69 19.27 0.33
C ILE A 233 11.17 18.69 -1.00
N GLY A 234 10.33 17.91 -1.70
CA GLY A 234 10.68 17.32 -2.98
C GLY A 234 11.78 16.24 -2.92
N MET A 235 11.86 15.47 -1.83
CA MET A 235 12.80 14.33 -1.74
C MET A 235 12.65 13.40 -2.95
N THR A 236 13.78 12.94 -3.47
CA THR A 236 13.88 11.94 -4.54
C THR A 236 14.30 10.59 -3.99
N ASN A 237 14.06 9.52 -4.75
CA ASN A 237 14.60 8.19 -4.49
C ASN A 237 16.08 8.25 -4.14
N GLY A 238 16.48 7.45 -3.16
CA GLY A 238 17.87 7.25 -2.79
C GLY A 238 18.70 6.61 -3.89
N GLU A 239 20.01 6.77 -3.79
CA GLU A 239 20.98 6.02 -4.58
C GLU A 239 21.55 4.93 -3.67
N LEU A 240 21.12 3.69 -3.89
CA LEU A 240 21.47 2.54 -3.05
C LEU A 240 22.25 1.50 -3.84
N THR A 241 23.18 0.83 -3.16
CA THR A 241 23.85 -0.37 -3.68
C THR A 241 23.11 -1.63 -3.26
N THR A 242 23.41 -2.77 -3.87
CA THR A 242 22.86 -4.07 -3.46
C THR A 242 23.15 -4.39 -1.98
N ASP A 243 24.28 -3.94 -1.45
CA ASP A 243 24.66 -4.15 -0.05
C ASP A 243 23.85 -3.27 0.92
N ASP A 244 23.21 -2.21 0.43
CA ASP A 244 22.37 -1.34 1.24
C ASP A 244 20.93 -1.84 1.35
N ILE A 245 20.48 -2.72 0.44
CA ILE A 245 19.10 -3.21 0.38
C ILE A 245 18.77 -4.06 1.60
N GLN A 246 17.69 -3.66 2.29
CA GLN A 246 17.08 -4.36 3.41
C GLN A 246 15.64 -4.81 3.12
N ASP A 247 15.05 -4.34 2.01
CA ASP A 247 13.72 -4.75 1.59
C ASP A 247 13.70 -6.22 1.18
N ASN A 248 13.23 -7.07 2.11
CA ASN A 248 13.04 -8.51 1.88
C ASN A 248 12.00 -8.82 0.80
N PHE A 249 11.27 -7.82 0.31
CA PHE A 249 10.33 -7.93 -0.79
C PHE A 249 11.00 -7.78 -2.16
N SER A 250 12.23 -7.23 -2.19
CA SER A 250 13.00 -7.11 -3.41
C SER A 250 13.56 -8.47 -3.85
N PRO A 251 13.18 -9.00 -5.02
CA PRO A 251 13.73 -10.26 -5.50
C PRO A 251 15.24 -10.16 -5.67
N ALA A 252 15.98 -11.09 -5.05
CA ALA A 252 17.44 -11.18 -5.11
C ALA A 252 18.18 -9.87 -4.75
N ASN A 253 17.61 -9.05 -3.86
CA ASN A 253 18.14 -7.74 -3.46
C ASN A 253 18.36 -6.80 -4.66
N SER A 254 17.47 -6.86 -5.65
CA SER A 254 17.45 -5.91 -6.77
C SER A 254 17.28 -4.48 -6.26
N VAL A 255 18.20 -3.60 -6.64
CA VAL A 255 18.11 -2.17 -6.29
C VAL A 255 16.89 -1.55 -6.97
N VAL A 256 16.62 -1.92 -8.22
CA VAL A 256 15.55 -1.31 -9.04
C VAL A 256 14.16 -1.67 -8.51
N ASP A 257 14.02 -2.87 -7.95
CA ASP A 257 12.74 -3.38 -7.45
C ASP A 257 12.58 -3.17 -5.93
N SER A 258 13.56 -2.57 -5.26
CA SER A 258 13.52 -2.34 -3.81
C SER A 258 12.78 -1.06 -3.46
N ARG A 259 11.90 -1.16 -2.46
CA ARG A 259 11.20 -0.02 -1.87
C ARG A 259 12.11 0.81 -0.95
N ASP A 260 13.33 0.37 -0.70
CA ASP A 260 14.29 1.14 0.13
C ASP A 260 14.66 2.48 -0.51
N LEU A 261 14.54 2.60 -1.84
CA LEU A 261 14.79 3.83 -2.58
C LEU A 261 13.91 4.98 -2.06
N GLU A 262 12.64 4.73 -1.78
CA GLU A 262 11.69 5.71 -1.23
C GLU A 262 11.67 5.76 0.32
N ARG A 263 12.49 4.96 0.99
CA ARG A 263 12.56 4.86 2.47
C ARG A 263 13.82 5.48 3.08
N THR A 264 14.67 6.09 2.27
CA THR A 264 15.88 6.76 2.76
C THR A 264 15.58 7.82 3.82
N PRO A 265 16.45 8.01 4.83
CA PRO A 265 16.16 8.90 5.94
C PRO A 265 15.85 10.35 5.53
N MET A 266 15.00 11.01 6.34
CA MET A 266 14.59 12.40 6.13
C MET A 266 15.78 13.36 6.09
N GLN A 267 15.71 14.34 5.19
CA GLN A 267 16.79 15.32 4.94
C GLN A 267 16.53 16.62 5.71
N TRP A 268 16.98 16.70 6.96
CA TRP A 268 16.75 17.89 7.80
C TRP A 268 17.69 19.03 7.46
N ASN A 269 18.98 18.75 7.25
CA ASN A 269 20.00 19.75 6.92
C ASN A 269 21.17 19.13 6.15
N ASP A 270 22.23 19.92 5.91
CA ASP A 270 23.44 19.53 5.18
C ASP A 270 24.51 18.82 6.04
N SER A 271 24.23 18.58 7.32
CA SER A 271 25.17 17.94 8.23
C SER A 271 25.25 16.42 8.02
N GLN A 272 26.13 15.76 8.77
CA GLN A 272 26.29 14.30 8.71
C GLN A 272 24.94 13.57 8.83
N PHE A 273 24.69 12.63 7.92
CA PHE A 273 23.42 11.90 7.82
C PHE A 273 22.18 12.82 7.69
N ALA A 274 22.35 13.98 7.03
CA ALA A 274 21.34 15.01 6.88
C ALA A 274 20.65 15.47 8.18
N GLY A 275 21.34 15.38 9.31
CA GLY A 275 20.77 15.69 10.63
C GLY A 275 19.74 14.67 11.13
N PHE A 276 19.48 13.58 10.40
CA PHE A 276 18.57 12.51 10.83
C PHE A 276 19.08 11.76 12.07
N SER A 277 20.41 11.58 12.17
CA SER A 277 21.03 10.77 13.21
C SER A 277 22.45 11.23 13.52
N SER A 278 22.91 10.95 14.74
CA SER A 278 24.31 11.11 15.16
C SER A 278 25.17 9.87 14.88
N VAL A 279 24.55 8.76 14.47
CA VAL A 279 25.20 7.48 14.12
C VAL A 279 24.72 6.98 12.77
N LYS A 280 25.45 6.04 12.15
CA LYS A 280 25.10 5.50 10.82
C LYS A 280 23.65 4.98 10.84
N PRO A 281 22.75 5.56 10.02
CA PRO A 281 21.36 5.10 9.92
C PRO A 281 21.27 3.73 9.26
N TRP A 282 20.08 3.13 9.37
CA TRP A 282 19.79 1.81 8.81
C TRP A 282 19.89 1.82 7.28
N LEU A 283 19.37 2.84 6.60
CA LEU A 283 19.61 3.09 5.17
C LEU A 283 20.52 4.29 4.94
N PRO A 284 21.31 4.31 3.85
CA PRO A 284 22.03 5.50 3.41
C PRO A 284 21.12 6.71 3.23
N VAL A 285 21.64 7.89 3.56
CA VAL A 285 21.00 9.16 3.25
C VAL A 285 21.33 9.56 1.83
N ASN A 286 20.37 10.13 1.11
CA ASN A 286 20.57 10.59 -0.25
C ASN A 286 21.68 11.67 -0.31
N GLU A 287 22.61 11.57 -1.25
CA GLU A 287 23.74 12.52 -1.38
C GLU A 287 23.27 13.96 -1.67
N ASN A 288 22.07 14.11 -2.24
CA ASN A 288 21.48 15.41 -2.53
C ASN A 288 21.00 16.18 -1.30
N HIS A 289 21.08 15.63 -0.08
CA HIS A 289 20.70 16.31 1.16
C HIS A 289 21.46 17.62 1.42
N THR A 290 22.61 17.83 0.79
CA THR A 290 23.35 19.11 0.85
C THR A 290 22.69 20.25 0.08
N LYS A 291 21.69 19.93 -0.75
CA LYS A 291 20.92 20.89 -1.58
C LYS A 291 19.44 20.85 -1.26
N ILE A 292 18.87 19.67 -1.14
CA ILE A 292 17.47 19.44 -0.82
C ILE A 292 17.40 19.08 0.67
N ASN A 293 16.98 20.00 1.52
CA ASN A 293 16.80 19.73 2.95
C ASN A 293 15.93 20.82 3.58
N VAL A 294 15.31 20.49 4.71
CA VAL A 294 14.39 21.39 5.40
C VAL A 294 15.00 22.75 5.71
N ASP A 295 16.25 22.81 6.19
CA ASP A 295 16.90 24.08 6.53
C ASP A 295 17.15 24.95 5.29
N SER A 296 17.58 24.35 4.18
CA SER A 296 17.80 25.06 2.92
C SER A 296 16.49 25.54 2.29
N GLU A 297 15.43 24.75 2.33
CA GLU A 297 14.12 25.14 1.77
C GLU A 297 13.47 26.30 2.56
N LYS A 298 13.73 26.42 3.87
CA LYS A 298 13.23 27.55 4.68
C LYS A 298 13.87 28.89 4.34
N GLU A 299 15.10 28.87 3.82
CA GLU A 299 15.85 30.10 3.49
C GLU A 299 15.62 30.56 2.05
N GLN A 300 15.11 29.67 1.19
CA GLN A 300 14.86 29.96 -0.22
C GLN A 300 13.55 30.72 -0.42
N GLN A 301 13.57 31.73 -1.29
CA GLN A 301 12.37 32.47 -1.68
C GLN A 301 11.41 31.61 -2.54
N PHE A 302 11.97 30.70 -3.34
CA PHE A 302 11.24 29.76 -4.18
C PHE A 302 11.81 28.36 -3.94
N SER A 303 11.26 27.68 -2.94
CA SER A 303 11.62 26.33 -2.54
C SER A 303 11.12 25.29 -3.53
N ALA A 304 11.70 24.08 -3.45
CA ALA A 304 11.28 22.88 -4.16
C ALA A 304 9.78 22.58 -3.96
#